data_AF-A0A8C8TKT3-F1
#
_entry.id   AF-A0A8C8TKT3-F1
#
_cell.length_a   1.000
_cell.length_b   1.000
_cell.length_c   1.000
_cell.angle_alpha   90.00
_cell.angle_beta   90.00
_cell.angle_gamma   90.00
#
_symmetry.space_group_name_H-M   'P 1'
#
loop_
_entity.id
_entity.type
_entity.pdbx_description
1 polymer ?
#
loop_
_entity_poly.entity_id
_entity_poly.type
_entity_poly.pdbx_seq_one_letter_code
_entity_poly.pdbx_strand_id
1 'polypeptide(L)'
;CWDYRHTLADELHMPSLPEMMSGDNVRRIQHGSGFGIEFNATDALKCVNNDQGMLKVACAEEWQESRTEGEHSKEVIKPNDWTYTADYKGMLLGESLKLKVVSTTDHIGTEKLKAREQIKFFEEVLLFEDGLHDRGVSSLSVKIRVMPSSFFSAIAVFLENSWEYTSRESKIANLMHVPPSLFTEPNKVSQYLPIKEAVCEKLVFPERIDPNPADSQKSTPVGF
;
A
#
# COMPACT_ATOMS: atom_id res chain seq x y z
N CYS A 1 12.57 1.98 19.94
CA CYS A 1 12.73 1.14 18.74
C CYS A 1 12.07 -0.23 18.89
N TRP A 2 12.37 -0.99 19.96
CA TRP A 2 11.69 -2.26 20.27
C TRP A 2 10.29 -2.08 20.86
N ASP A 3 10.12 -1.20 21.86
CA ASP A 3 8.82 -0.97 22.50
C ASP A 3 7.75 -0.48 21.52
N TYR A 4 8.10 0.44 20.63
CA TYR A 4 7.20 0.96 19.59
C TYR A 4 6.66 -0.14 18.67
N ARG A 5 7.50 -1.12 18.29
CA ARG A 5 7.09 -2.22 17.41
C ARG A 5 6.14 -3.19 18.11
N HIS A 6 6.37 -3.47 19.40
CA HIS A 6 5.46 -4.29 20.19
C HIS A 6 4.11 -3.59 20.41
N THR A 7 4.13 -2.32 20.82
CA THR A 7 2.88 -1.55 21.01
C THR A 7 2.06 -1.47 19.72
N LEU A 8 2.72 -1.23 18.58
CA LEU A 8 2.02 -1.16 17.30
C LEU A 8 1.50 -2.53 16.84
N ALA A 9 2.23 -3.62 17.09
CA ALA A 9 1.74 -4.97 16.80
C ALA A 9 0.48 -5.30 17.62
N ASP A 10 0.48 -4.95 18.90
CA ASP A 10 -0.65 -5.14 19.80
C ASP A 10 -1.86 -4.31 19.36
N GLU A 11 -1.66 -3.04 19.01
CA GLU A 11 -2.71 -2.16 18.47
C GLU A 11 -3.33 -2.71 17.18
N LEU A 12 -2.51 -3.26 16.29
CA LEU A 12 -2.93 -3.86 15.03
C LEU A 12 -3.47 -5.29 15.19
N HIS A 13 -3.43 -5.85 16.40
CA HIS A 13 -3.80 -7.24 16.69
C HIS A 13 -3.03 -8.26 15.83
N MET A 14 -1.74 -7.98 15.60
CA MET A 14 -0.84 -8.82 14.81
C MET A 14 0.18 -9.54 15.72
N PRO A 15 0.58 -10.78 15.41
CA PRO A 15 1.60 -11.51 16.17
C PRO A 15 3.00 -10.88 16.02
N SER A 16 3.29 -10.27 14.88
CA SER A 16 4.55 -9.58 14.58
C SER A 16 4.35 -8.55 13.47
N LEU A 17 5.24 -7.56 13.41
CA LEU A 17 5.34 -6.62 12.29
C LEU A 17 6.39 -7.10 11.28
N PRO A 18 6.29 -6.69 10.00
CA PRO A 18 7.28 -6.99 8.96
C PRO A 18 8.71 -6.71 9.41
N GLU A 19 9.64 -7.64 9.18
CA GLU A 19 11.06 -7.52 9.59
C GLU A 19 11.62 -6.13 9.32
N MET A 20 11.46 -5.64 8.09
CA MET A 20 11.79 -4.28 7.69
C MET A 20 10.51 -3.45 7.64
N MET A 21 10.30 -2.64 8.66
CA MET A 21 9.31 -1.56 8.64
C MET A 21 10.06 -0.26 8.86
N SER A 22 9.87 0.69 7.95
CA SER A 22 10.27 2.06 8.18
C SER A 22 9.05 2.86 8.62
N GLY A 23 8.81 2.95 9.94
CA GLY A 23 7.69 3.71 10.49
C GLY A 23 7.70 5.20 10.09
N ASP A 24 8.88 5.74 9.80
CA ASP A 24 9.07 7.12 9.36
C ASP A 24 8.90 7.30 7.84
N ASN A 25 8.84 6.20 7.06
CA ASN A 25 8.69 6.29 5.62
C ASN A 25 7.26 6.67 5.27
N VAL A 26 7.10 7.94 4.93
CA VAL A 26 5.87 8.51 4.43
C VAL A 26 6.07 9.05 3.03
N ARG A 27 5.08 8.85 2.16
CA ARG A 27 4.99 9.56 0.89
C ARG A 27 3.69 10.30 0.80
N ARG A 28 3.80 11.63 0.71
CA ARG A 28 2.68 12.55 0.77
C ARG A 28 2.62 13.39 -0.50
N ILE A 29 1.47 13.37 -1.15
CA ILE A 29 1.12 14.27 -2.24
C ILE A 29 0.09 15.25 -1.68
N GLN A 30 0.47 16.50 -1.50
CA GLN A 30 -0.39 17.52 -0.90
C GLN A 30 -0.56 18.70 -1.83
N HIS A 31 -1.80 19.11 -2.03
CA HIS A 31 -2.14 20.35 -2.73
C HIS A 31 -1.95 21.54 -1.79
N GLY A 32 -1.60 22.72 -2.33
CA GLY A 32 -1.39 23.92 -1.52
C GLY A 32 -2.60 24.37 -0.70
N SER A 33 -3.81 23.90 -1.05
CA SER A 33 -5.04 24.11 -0.27
C SER A 33 -5.21 23.18 0.93
N GLY A 34 -4.24 22.29 1.20
CA GLY A 34 -4.20 21.43 2.37
C GLY A 34 -4.72 20.00 2.17
N PHE A 35 -5.50 19.72 1.12
CA PHE A 35 -5.95 18.36 0.81
C PHE A 35 -4.86 17.54 0.10
N GLY A 36 -4.93 16.21 0.19
CA GLY A 36 -3.92 15.36 -0.43
C GLY A 36 -4.17 13.86 -0.24
N ILE A 37 -3.14 13.08 -0.56
CA ILE A 37 -3.08 11.65 -0.28
C ILE A 37 -1.71 11.31 0.32
N GLU A 38 -1.70 10.40 1.27
CA GLU A 38 -0.51 9.91 1.94
C GLU A 38 -0.44 8.39 1.88
N PHE A 39 0.79 7.88 1.76
CA PHE A 39 1.12 6.48 1.85
C PHE A 39 2.11 6.28 2.99
N ASN A 40 1.74 5.46 3.97
CA ASN A 40 2.59 5.11 5.10
C ASN A 40 2.42 3.62 5.45
N ALA A 41 3.43 3.04 6.10
CA ALA A 41 3.44 1.61 6.42
C ALA A 41 2.35 1.23 7.45
N THR A 42 2.12 2.09 8.43
CA THR A 42 1.19 1.82 9.54
C THR A 42 -0.25 1.66 9.06
N ASP A 43 -0.74 2.59 8.24
CA ASP A 43 -2.09 2.53 7.69
C ASP A 43 -2.25 1.41 6.66
N ALA A 44 -1.17 1.07 5.94
CA ALA A 44 -1.17 -0.11 5.08
C ALA A 44 -1.38 -1.40 5.90
N LEU A 45 -0.69 -1.53 7.04
CA LEU A 45 -0.84 -2.70 7.90
C LEU A 45 -2.20 -2.77 8.59
N LYS A 46 -2.87 -1.64 8.85
CA LYS A 46 -4.28 -1.64 9.31
C LYS A 46 -5.24 -2.27 8.31
N CYS A 47 -4.88 -2.28 7.02
CA CYS A 47 -5.67 -2.90 5.96
C CYS A 47 -5.36 -4.39 5.76
N VAL A 48 -4.43 -4.97 6.53
CA VAL A 48 -4.16 -6.41 6.49
C VAL A 48 -5.30 -7.15 7.18
N ASN A 49 -5.72 -8.24 6.53
CA ASN A 49 -6.88 -9.00 6.96
C ASN A 49 -6.52 -9.97 8.08
N ASN A 50 -6.55 -9.48 9.32
CA ASN A 50 -6.23 -10.28 10.51
C ASN A 50 -7.37 -11.23 10.94
N ASP A 51 -8.57 -11.07 10.37
CA ASP A 51 -9.78 -11.80 10.80
C ASP A 51 -10.24 -12.91 9.83
N GLN A 52 -9.88 -12.87 8.54
CA GLN A 52 -10.25 -13.91 7.55
C GLN A 52 -9.14 -14.91 7.25
N GLY A 53 -8.37 -15.32 8.27
CA GLY A 53 -7.28 -16.26 8.04
C GLY A 53 -7.73 -17.54 7.34
N MET A 54 -7.26 -17.70 6.10
CA MET A 54 -7.25 -18.96 5.35
C MET A 54 -6.02 -19.12 4.45
N LEU A 55 -5.01 -18.26 4.57
CA LEU A 55 -3.67 -18.58 4.10
C LEU A 55 -2.91 -19.25 5.25
N LYS A 56 -3.26 -20.52 5.51
CA LYS A 56 -2.44 -21.41 6.33
C LYS A 56 -1.11 -21.60 5.59
N VAL A 57 -0.11 -20.80 5.93
CA VAL A 57 1.28 -21.20 5.74
C VAL A 57 1.47 -22.42 6.63
N ALA A 58 1.82 -23.58 6.07
CA ALA A 58 1.97 -24.83 6.83
C ALA A 58 2.95 -24.68 8.02
N CYS A 59 3.83 -23.67 7.98
CA CYS A 59 4.71 -23.32 9.10
C CYS A 59 4.00 -22.77 10.33
N ALA A 60 2.77 -22.27 10.23
CA ALA A 60 2.04 -21.86 11.44
C ALA A 60 1.88 -23.05 12.39
N GLU A 61 1.80 -24.29 11.87
CA GLU A 61 1.82 -25.52 12.68
C GLU A 61 3.23 -25.82 13.22
N GLU A 62 4.32 -25.69 12.46
CA GLU A 62 5.70 -25.92 12.98
C GLU A 62 6.17 -24.86 14.00
N TRP A 63 5.80 -23.59 13.79
CA TRP A 63 6.05 -22.49 14.74
C TRP A 63 5.19 -22.67 16.00
N GLN A 64 3.95 -23.17 15.85
CA GLN A 64 3.10 -23.63 16.97
C GLN A 64 3.74 -24.81 17.72
N GLU A 65 4.28 -25.79 16.99
CA GLU A 65 4.88 -27.00 17.55
C GLU A 65 6.14 -26.69 18.36
N SER A 66 6.96 -25.73 17.89
CA SER A 66 8.17 -25.29 18.61
C SER A 66 7.91 -24.58 19.95
N ARG A 67 6.67 -24.07 20.18
CA ARG A 67 6.25 -23.48 21.46
C ARG A 67 5.49 -24.46 22.37
N THR A 68 5.27 -25.70 21.93
CA THR A 68 4.56 -26.71 22.74
C THR A 68 5.43 -27.33 23.83
N GLU A 69 6.74 -27.09 23.83
CA GLU A 69 7.66 -27.54 24.89
C GLU A 69 7.90 -26.45 25.94
N GLY A 70 6.82 -26.01 26.58
CA GLY A 70 6.90 -25.09 27.71
C GLY A 70 5.51 -24.78 28.24
N GLU A 71 5.18 -25.35 29.39
CA GLU A 71 3.93 -25.07 30.11
C GLU A 71 3.70 -23.56 30.24
N HIS A 72 2.71 -23.01 29.52
CA HIS A 72 1.66 -22.10 30.02
C HIS A 72 0.79 -21.57 28.85
N SER A 73 -0.54 -21.70 29.03
CA SER A 73 -1.68 -21.16 28.25
C SER A 73 -1.82 -21.58 26.77
N LYS A 74 -2.81 -22.46 26.52
CA LYS A 74 -3.46 -22.64 25.21
C LYS A 74 -4.27 -21.37 24.87
N GLU A 75 -3.61 -20.29 24.48
CA GLU A 75 -4.30 -19.22 23.77
C GLU A 75 -4.64 -19.72 22.37
N VAL A 76 -5.93 -19.70 22.03
CA VAL A 76 -6.43 -20.00 20.70
C VAL A 76 -5.88 -18.92 19.76
N ILE A 77 -4.79 -19.21 19.07
CA ILE A 77 -4.16 -18.28 18.12
C ILE A 77 -5.17 -18.02 17.01
N LYS A 78 -5.60 -16.77 16.88
CA LYS A 78 -6.52 -16.32 15.83
C LYS A 78 -5.90 -16.61 14.46
N PRO A 79 -6.71 -17.00 13.46
CA PRO A 79 -6.22 -17.26 12.11
C PRO A 79 -5.74 -15.93 11.49
N ASN A 80 -4.43 -15.70 11.55
CA ASN A 80 -3.81 -14.45 11.12
C ASN A 80 -3.21 -14.59 9.71
N ASP A 81 -3.22 -13.50 8.93
CA ASP A 81 -2.46 -13.43 7.68
C ASP A 81 -0.98 -13.12 7.99
N TRP A 82 -0.09 -14.05 7.67
CA TRP A 82 1.36 -13.89 7.83
C TRP A 82 2.03 -13.31 6.58
N THR A 83 1.26 -13.10 5.51
CA THR A 83 1.77 -12.55 4.24
C THR A 83 1.66 -11.03 4.16
N TYR A 84 1.03 -10.39 5.15
CA TYR A 84 0.78 -8.96 5.20
C TYR A 84 0.07 -8.42 3.95
N THR A 85 -0.85 -9.20 3.37
CA THR A 85 -1.59 -8.79 2.18
C THR A 85 -2.59 -7.69 2.56
N ALA A 86 -2.42 -6.49 2.00
CA ALA A 86 -3.25 -5.33 2.29
C ALA A 86 -3.85 -4.75 1.00
N ASP A 87 -5.18 -4.54 0.96
CA ASP A 87 -5.84 -3.71 -0.06
C ASP A 87 -5.72 -2.21 0.30
N TYR A 88 -4.49 -1.75 0.47
CA TYR A 88 -4.20 -0.38 0.85
C TYR A 88 -4.18 0.55 -0.37
N LYS A 89 -5.08 1.54 -0.38
CA LYS A 89 -5.22 2.52 -1.49
C LYS A 89 -4.66 3.90 -1.17
N GLY A 90 -4.06 4.08 0.01
CA GLY A 90 -3.61 5.37 0.53
C GLY A 90 -4.60 6.05 1.47
N MET A 91 -4.09 6.94 2.32
CA MET A 91 -4.86 7.74 3.26
C MET A 91 -5.15 9.13 2.69
N LEU A 92 -6.42 9.53 2.66
CA LEU A 92 -6.80 10.87 2.21
C LEU A 92 -6.53 11.91 3.30
N LEU A 93 -5.86 13.00 2.92
CA LEU A 93 -5.52 14.11 3.79
C LEU A 93 -6.44 15.32 3.60
N GLY A 94 -6.54 16.10 4.68
CA GLY A 94 -7.18 17.41 4.72
C GLY A 94 -8.17 17.53 5.86
N GLU A 95 -8.19 18.68 6.55
CA GLU A 95 -9.13 18.91 7.66
C GLU A 95 -10.49 19.37 7.12
N SER A 96 -10.50 20.52 6.44
CA SER A 96 -11.71 21.14 5.87
C SER A 96 -12.01 20.72 4.43
N LEU A 97 -10.95 20.55 3.63
CA LEU A 97 -11.03 20.17 2.22
C LEU A 97 -10.48 18.75 2.07
N LYS A 98 -11.26 17.83 1.52
CA LYS A 98 -10.84 16.44 1.30
C LYS A 98 -11.13 16.02 -0.13
N LEU A 99 -10.30 15.12 -0.66
CA LEU A 99 -10.56 14.48 -1.94
C LEU A 99 -11.82 13.61 -1.81
N LYS A 100 -12.68 13.64 -2.82
CA LYS A 100 -13.87 12.78 -2.88
C LYS A 100 -13.60 11.60 -3.80
N VAL A 101 -13.70 10.39 -3.27
CA VAL A 101 -13.61 9.16 -4.05
C VAL A 101 -14.95 8.92 -4.74
N VAL A 102 -14.93 8.74 -6.06
CA VAL A 102 -16.11 8.42 -6.87
C VAL A 102 -15.77 7.25 -7.77
N SER A 103 -16.65 6.25 -7.83
CA SER A 103 -16.49 5.13 -8.77
C SER A 103 -16.49 5.64 -10.20
N THR A 104 -15.64 5.06 -11.05
CA THR A 104 -15.56 5.47 -12.45
C THR A 104 -15.29 4.28 -13.36
N THR A 105 -15.78 4.37 -14.59
CA THR A 105 -15.41 3.47 -15.69
C THR A 105 -14.20 4.02 -16.48
N ASP A 106 -13.72 5.21 -16.13
CA ASP A 106 -12.53 5.78 -16.75
C ASP A 106 -11.30 4.94 -16.37
N HIS A 107 -10.52 4.55 -17.37
CA HIS A 107 -9.24 3.87 -17.16
C HIS A 107 -8.07 4.84 -17.29
N ILE A 108 -6.96 4.52 -16.62
CA ILE A 108 -5.71 5.27 -16.79
C ILE A 108 -5.29 5.16 -18.27
N GLY A 109 -5.22 6.30 -18.95
CA GLY A 109 -4.86 6.36 -20.37
C GLY A 109 -3.45 5.84 -20.60
N THR A 110 -3.32 4.58 -21.02
CA THR A 110 -2.02 3.93 -21.26
C THR A 110 -1.19 4.65 -22.32
N GLU A 111 -1.83 5.38 -23.23
CA GLU A 111 -1.17 6.25 -24.20
C GLU A 111 -0.37 7.38 -23.50
N LYS A 112 -0.96 8.04 -22.49
CA LYS A 112 -0.29 9.10 -21.72
C LYS A 112 0.89 8.56 -20.93
N LEU A 113 0.82 7.30 -20.47
CA LEU A 113 1.93 6.63 -19.78
C LEU A 113 3.08 6.26 -20.74
N LYS A 114 2.77 6.02 -22.03
CA LYS A 114 3.77 5.74 -23.07
C LYS A 114 4.38 7.02 -23.67
N ALA A 115 3.78 8.17 -23.42
CA ALA A 115 4.32 9.45 -23.85
C ALA A 115 5.72 9.67 -23.27
N ARG A 116 6.68 9.98 -24.16
CA ARG A 116 8.07 10.26 -23.77
C ARG A 116 8.20 11.69 -23.26
N GLU A 117 7.66 11.95 -22.07
CA GLU A 117 7.94 13.18 -21.34
C GLU A 117 9.20 13.01 -20.46
N GLN A 118 9.96 14.09 -20.29
CA GLN A 118 11.11 14.07 -19.40
C GLN A 118 10.62 13.92 -17.95
N ILE A 119 11.11 12.89 -17.27
CA ILE A 119 10.86 12.71 -15.83
C ILE A 119 11.62 13.81 -15.08
N LYS A 120 10.89 14.75 -14.49
CA LYS A 120 11.46 15.83 -13.68
C LYS A 120 11.80 15.36 -12.27
N PHE A 121 11.00 14.43 -11.75
CA PHE A 121 11.19 13.86 -10.42
C PHE A 121 10.77 12.39 -10.43
N PHE A 122 11.60 11.54 -9.84
CA PHE A 122 11.33 10.13 -9.62
C PHE A 122 11.73 9.79 -8.19
N GLU A 123 10.86 9.09 -7.49
CA GLU A 123 11.12 8.62 -6.14
C GLU A 123 10.43 7.28 -5.92
N GLU A 124 11.12 6.38 -5.24
CA GLU A 124 10.62 5.06 -4.84
C GLU A 124 10.89 4.85 -3.36
N VAL A 125 9.88 4.35 -2.64
CA VAL A 125 9.96 4.11 -1.21
C VAL A 125 9.45 2.75 -0.87
N LEU A 126 10.25 2.03 -0.10
CA LEU A 126 9.82 0.84 0.59
C LEU A 126 9.10 1.22 1.89
N LEU A 127 7.82 0.86 2.01
CA LEU A 127 7.05 1.05 3.24
C LEU A 127 7.37 -0.06 4.23
N PHE A 128 7.24 -1.31 3.77
CA PHE A 128 7.66 -2.49 4.52
C PHE A 128 8.14 -3.61 3.61
N GLU A 129 8.93 -4.51 4.19
CA GLU A 129 9.40 -5.75 3.60
C GLU A 129 9.55 -6.83 4.69
N ASP A 130 9.22 -8.07 4.35
CA ASP A 130 9.38 -9.23 5.20
C ASP A 130 9.90 -10.41 4.36
N GLY A 131 10.95 -11.07 4.83
CA GLY A 131 11.54 -12.25 4.17
C GLY A 131 10.75 -13.54 4.41
N LEU A 132 9.59 -13.48 5.06
CA LEU A 132 8.74 -14.63 5.41
C LEU A 132 9.55 -15.80 5.99
N HIS A 133 10.59 -15.51 6.78
CA HIS A 133 11.55 -16.49 7.32
C HIS A 133 12.24 -17.34 6.24
N ASP A 134 12.81 -16.71 5.23
CA ASP A 134 13.48 -17.33 4.07
C ASP A 134 12.56 -18.16 3.15
N ARG A 135 11.24 -18.05 3.33
CA ARG A 135 10.22 -18.81 2.56
C ARG A 135 9.55 -17.97 1.47
N GLY A 136 10.03 -16.77 1.23
CA GLY A 136 9.45 -15.86 0.27
C GLY A 136 9.84 -14.42 0.53
N VAL A 137 9.11 -13.51 -0.10
CA VAL A 137 9.23 -12.07 0.13
C VAL A 137 7.83 -11.46 0.09
N SER A 138 7.47 -10.70 1.11
CA SER A 138 6.34 -9.78 1.08
C SER A 138 6.86 -8.36 1.18
N SER A 139 6.56 -7.51 0.19
CA SER A 139 7.00 -6.12 0.19
C SER A 139 5.92 -5.18 -0.32
N LEU A 140 5.89 -3.98 0.25
CA LEU A 140 5.04 -2.88 -0.17
C LEU A 140 5.88 -1.66 -0.48
N SER A 141 5.80 -1.19 -1.73
CA SER A 141 6.51 0.01 -2.17
C SER A 141 5.60 1.01 -2.87
N VAL A 142 5.99 2.28 -2.82
CA VAL A 142 5.31 3.37 -3.51
C VAL A 142 6.29 4.08 -4.43
N LYS A 143 5.91 4.22 -5.69
CA LYS A 143 6.71 4.83 -6.75
C LYS A 143 5.97 6.02 -7.33
N ILE A 144 6.64 7.15 -7.48
CA ILE A 144 6.09 8.34 -8.13
C ILE A 144 7.00 8.81 -9.26
N ARG A 145 6.38 9.19 -10.38
CA ARG A 145 7.01 9.83 -11.54
C ARG A 145 6.29 11.15 -11.81
N VAL A 146 7.03 12.25 -11.85
CA VAL A 146 6.49 13.58 -12.16
C VAL A 146 7.06 14.04 -13.50
N MET A 147 6.16 14.43 -14.38
CA MET A 147 6.40 14.99 -15.69
C MET A 147 5.94 16.47 -15.70
N PRO A 148 6.31 17.29 -16.70
CA PRO A 148 5.86 18.68 -16.75
C PRO A 148 4.34 18.86 -16.79
N SER A 149 3.61 17.94 -17.42
CA SER A 149 2.16 18.03 -17.62
C SER A 149 1.34 17.22 -16.62
N SER A 150 1.96 16.25 -15.95
CA SER A 150 1.26 15.22 -15.20
C SER A 150 2.19 14.51 -14.22
N PHE A 151 1.62 13.70 -13.33
CA PHE A 151 2.38 12.76 -12.52
C PHE A 151 1.66 11.42 -12.46
N PHE A 152 2.40 10.37 -12.15
CA PHE A 152 1.90 9.02 -11.97
C PHE A 152 2.46 8.45 -10.67
N SER A 153 1.58 7.96 -9.80
CA SER A 153 1.94 7.27 -8.56
C SER A 153 1.39 5.86 -8.59
N ALA A 154 2.21 4.88 -8.19
CA ALA A 154 1.83 3.48 -8.11
C ALA A 154 2.24 2.91 -6.76
N ILE A 155 1.31 2.25 -6.08
CA ILE A 155 1.60 1.35 -4.97
C ILE A 155 1.76 -0.05 -5.57
N ALA A 156 2.80 -0.75 -5.18
CA ALA A 156 3.05 -2.13 -5.59
C ALA A 156 3.18 -2.99 -4.34
N VAL A 157 2.26 -3.94 -4.19
CA VAL A 157 2.38 -5.08 -3.29
C VAL A 157 3.05 -6.19 -4.10
N PHE A 158 4.13 -6.75 -3.58
CA PHE A 158 4.78 -7.92 -4.16
C PHE A 158 4.83 -9.02 -3.11
N LEU A 159 4.23 -10.16 -3.46
CA LEU A 159 4.23 -11.36 -2.64
C LEU A 159 4.77 -12.52 -3.48
N GLU A 160 5.92 -13.03 -3.08
CA GLU A 160 6.54 -14.23 -3.63
C GLU A 160 6.56 -15.28 -2.54
N ASN A 161 5.92 -16.42 -2.76
CA ASN A 161 6.00 -17.58 -1.87
C ASN A 161 6.89 -18.62 -2.55
N SER A 162 8.00 -19.00 -1.90
CA SER A 162 8.92 -20.01 -2.43
C SER A 162 8.44 -21.44 -2.17
N TRP A 163 7.39 -21.63 -1.35
CA TRP A 163 6.82 -22.93 -1.09
C TRP A 163 5.90 -23.38 -2.24
N GLU A 164 6.20 -24.54 -2.83
CA GLU A 164 5.26 -25.30 -3.65
C GLU A 164 4.11 -25.83 -2.78
N TYR A 165 3.12 -25.00 -2.44
CA TYR A 165 1.85 -25.51 -1.93
C TYR A 165 0.70 -24.65 -2.43
N THR A 166 -0.06 -25.30 -3.30
CA THR A 166 -1.27 -24.81 -3.92
C THR A 166 -2.33 -24.52 -2.86
N SER A 167 -2.65 -23.25 -2.65
CA SER A 167 -4.02 -22.86 -2.37
C SER A 167 -4.24 -21.43 -2.82
N ARG A 168 -4.99 -21.30 -3.93
CA ARG A 168 -5.73 -20.11 -4.40
C ARG A 168 -4.94 -18.83 -4.11
N GLU A 169 -3.97 -18.47 -4.95
CA GLU A 169 -4.18 -17.51 -6.04
C GLU A 169 -3.16 -17.76 -7.17
N SER A 170 -3.63 -18.12 -8.38
CA SER A 170 -2.85 -18.57 -9.55
C SER A 170 -1.75 -19.60 -9.26
N LYS A 171 -2.07 -20.89 -9.41
CA LYS A 171 -1.14 -22.00 -9.18
C LYS A 171 0.11 -21.81 -10.04
N ILE A 172 1.30 -21.87 -9.46
CA ILE A 172 2.61 -21.89 -10.15
C ILE A 172 2.62 -22.85 -11.36
N ALA A 173 1.81 -23.90 -11.32
CA ALA A 173 1.55 -24.81 -12.45
C ALA A 173 1.14 -24.10 -13.77
N ASN A 174 0.44 -22.96 -13.70
CA ASN A 174 0.06 -22.18 -14.88
C ASN A 174 1.22 -21.31 -15.41
N LEU A 175 2.28 -21.12 -14.61
CA LEU A 175 3.45 -20.29 -14.92
C LEU A 175 4.69 -21.14 -15.26
N MET A 176 4.56 -22.47 -15.46
CA MET A 176 5.69 -23.34 -15.83
C MET A 176 6.38 -22.95 -17.16
N HIS A 177 5.72 -22.15 -17.99
CA HIS A 177 6.27 -21.62 -19.24
C HIS A 177 7.08 -20.33 -19.02
N VAL A 178 7.05 -19.76 -17.82
CA VAL A 178 7.78 -18.54 -17.45
C VAL A 178 9.13 -18.93 -16.82
N PRO A 179 10.26 -18.39 -17.29
CA PRO A 179 11.56 -18.66 -16.69
C PRO A 179 11.57 -18.31 -15.19
N PRO A 180 12.08 -19.19 -14.31
CA PRO A 180 12.12 -18.93 -12.85
C PRO A 180 12.85 -17.64 -12.47
N SER A 181 13.80 -17.19 -13.28
CA SER A 181 14.49 -15.91 -13.09
C SER A 181 13.58 -14.68 -13.16
N LEU A 182 12.38 -14.81 -13.73
CA LEU A 182 11.41 -13.71 -13.80
C LEU A 182 10.55 -13.60 -12.55
N PHE A 183 10.48 -14.64 -11.71
CA PHE A 183 9.63 -14.61 -10.50
C PHE A 183 10.10 -13.59 -9.49
N THR A 184 11.41 -13.33 -9.43
CA THR A 184 12.02 -12.29 -8.58
C THR A 184 11.95 -10.89 -9.20
N GLU A 185 11.36 -10.73 -10.38
CA GLU A 185 11.25 -9.45 -11.09
C GLU A 185 9.78 -9.02 -11.24
N PRO A 186 9.23 -8.22 -10.28
CA PRO A 186 7.81 -7.87 -10.23
C PRO A 186 7.27 -7.28 -11.55
N ASN A 187 8.05 -6.41 -12.19
CA ASN A 187 7.66 -5.75 -13.43
C ASN A 187 7.61 -6.70 -14.63
N LYS A 188 8.39 -7.80 -14.62
CA LYS A 188 8.45 -8.77 -15.71
C LYS A 188 7.47 -9.92 -15.51
N VAL A 189 7.21 -10.33 -14.27
CA VAL A 189 6.24 -11.41 -13.98
C VAL A 189 4.79 -10.94 -14.10
N SER A 190 4.51 -9.66 -13.81
CA SER A 190 3.14 -9.11 -13.79
C SER A 190 2.36 -9.32 -15.09
N GLN A 191 3.03 -9.33 -16.24
CA GLN A 191 2.40 -9.57 -17.55
C GLN A 191 1.86 -11.01 -17.72
N TYR A 192 2.31 -11.94 -16.89
CA TYR A 192 1.90 -13.36 -16.93
C TYR A 192 0.86 -13.69 -15.85
N LEU A 193 0.60 -12.77 -14.90
CA LEU A 193 -0.34 -12.98 -13.81
C LEU A 193 -1.76 -12.57 -14.22
N PRO A 194 -2.78 -13.42 -14.01
CA PRO A 194 -4.15 -13.06 -14.33
C PRO A 194 -4.66 -12.00 -13.35
N ILE A 195 -5.27 -10.94 -13.87
CA ILE A 195 -5.96 -9.93 -13.07
C ILE A 195 -7.25 -10.55 -12.54
N LYS A 196 -7.39 -10.61 -11.21
CA LYS A 196 -8.57 -11.15 -10.54
C LYS A 196 -9.63 -10.10 -10.22
N GLU A 197 -9.16 -8.92 -9.88
CA GLU A 197 -9.99 -7.79 -9.49
C GLU A 197 -9.38 -6.51 -10.08
N ALA A 198 -10.25 -5.64 -10.60
CA ALA A 198 -9.87 -4.34 -11.11
C ALA A 198 -10.93 -3.32 -10.72
N VAL A 199 -10.55 -2.40 -9.83
CA VAL A 199 -11.41 -1.32 -9.36
C VAL A 199 -10.82 0.01 -9.84
N CYS A 200 -11.66 0.86 -10.45
CA CYS A 200 -11.27 2.18 -10.92
C CYS A 200 -12.05 3.25 -10.15
N GLU A 201 -11.32 4.17 -9.53
CA GLU A 201 -11.86 5.26 -8.74
C GLU A 201 -11.24 6.59 -9.16
N LYS A 202 -12.04 7.65 -9.10
CA LYS A 202 -11.64 9.02 -9.43
C LYS A 202 -11.60 9.83 -8.14
N LEU A 203 -10.45 10.46 -7.89
CA LEU A 203 -10.27 11.42 -6.80
C LEU A 203 -10.67 12.80 -7.30
N VAL A 204 -11.87 13.26 -6.94
CA VAL A 204 -12.41 14.57 -7.31
C VAL A 204 -11.90 15.62 -6.32
N PHE A 205 -11.39 16.73 -6.85
CA PHE A 205 -10.90 17.83 -6.04
C PHE A 205 -12.08 18.53 -5.36
N PRO A 206 -11.93 18.95 -4.09
CA PRO A 206 -12.98 19.69 -3.41
C PRO A 206 -13.17 21.06 -4.09
N GLU A 207 -14.41 21.54 -4.13
CA GLU A 207 -14.71 22.88 -4.61
C GLU A 207 -13.97 23.91 -3.76
N ARG A 208 -13.42 24.95 -4.40
CA ARG A 208 -12.72 26.03 -3.69
C ARG A 208 -13.72 26.68 -2.73
N ILE A 209 -13.42 26.63 -1.44
CA ILE A 209 -13.99 27.61 -0.51
C ILE A 209 -13.22 28.89 -0.80
N ASP A 210 -13.78 29.76 -1.63
CA ASP A 210 -13.26 31.11 -1.77
C ASP A 210 -13.25 31.74 -0.36
N PRO A 211 -12.13 32.33 0.09
CA PRO A 211 -12.19 33.17 1.27
C PRO A 211 -13.19 34.28 0.97
N ASN A 212 -14.25 34.32 1.77
CA ASN A 212 -15.39 35.23 1.75
C ASN A 212 -15.05 36.63 1.15
N PRO A 213 -15.85 37.21 0.24
CA PRO A 213 -15.60 38.52 -0.38
C PRO A 213 -15.72 39.75 0.56
N ALA A 214 -15.51 39.58 1.87
CA ALA A 214 -15.75 40.62 2.86
C ALA A 214 -14.67 41.72 2.94
N ASP A 215 -13.52 41.59 2.26
CA ASP A 215 -12.46 42.61 2.28
C ASP A 215 -12.47 43.59 1.09
N SER A 216 -13.57 43.66 0.34
CA SER A 216 -13.76 44.66 -0.72
C SER A 216 -14.66 45.82 -0.27
N GLN A 217 -14.32 46.53 0.83
CA GLN A 217 -14.91 47.86 1.08
C GLN A 217 -13.92 48.87 1.68
N LYS A 218 -13.75 49.95 0.89
CA LYS A 218 -13.34 51.34 1.22
C LYS A 218 -11.85 51.69 1.15
N SER A 219 -11.38 51.93 -0.08
CA SER A 219 -10.51 53.08 -0.35
C SER A 219 -11.39 54.24 -0.86
N THR A 220 -11.74 55.18 0.02
CA THR A 220 -12.33 56.47 -0.36
C THR A 220 -11.18 57.42 -0.74
N PRO A 221 -11.24 58.17 -1.85
CA PRO A 221 -10.23 59.18 -2.13
C PRO A 221 -10.52 60.40 -1.26
N VAL A 222 -9.60 60.75 -0.35
CA VAL A 222 -9.59 62.06 0.30
C VAL A 222 -8.79 62.99 -0.60
N GLY A 223 -9.48 63.90 -1.29
CA GLY A 223 -8.86 65.05 -1.91
C GLY A 223 -8.55 66.10 -0.86
N PHE A 224 -7.35 66.68 -0.95
CA PHE A 224 -7.04 68.09 -0.72
C PHE A 224 -5.81 68.43 -1.57
#